data_AF-A0A7W1WXZ0-F1
#
_entry.id   AF-A0A7W1WXZ0-F1
#
_cell.length_a   1.000
_cell.length_b   1.000
_cell.length_c   1.000
_cell.angle_alpha   90.00
_cell.angle_beta   90.00
_cell.angle_gamma   90.00
#
_symmetry.space_group_name_H-M   'P 1'
#
loop_
_entity.id
_entity.type
_entity.pdbx_description
1 polymer ?
#
loop_
_entity_poly.entity_id
_entity_poly.type
_entity_poly.pdbx_seq_one_letter_code
_entity_poly.pdbx_strand_id
1 'polypeptide(L)'
;MSVIDPDDAVDIGAESVLESRQLWMAIPVGSLVQLEADLFAGTHKILSRGRLYEVLAKTDRSPGGQMFVVQSELTRELIELHPGLICNYLDGPGIVHRV
;
A
#
# COMPACT_ATOMS: atom_id res chain seq x y z
N MET A 1 -4.82 30.96 -27.32
CA MET A 1 -4.14 29.68 -27.60
C MET A 1 -3.09 29.53 -26.52
N SER A 2 -3.40 28.88 -25.40
CA SER A 2 -2.42 28.74 -24.31
C SER A 2 -1.38 27.72 -24.75
N VAL A 3 -0.12 28.17 -24.78
CA VAL A 3 1.04 27.30 -24.93
C VAL A 3 1.10 26.40 -23.70
N ILE A 4 1.13 25.09 -23.91
CA ILE A 4 1.37 24.14 -22.84
C ILE A 4 2.89 24.07 -22.72
N ASP A 5 3.44 24.57 -21.62
CA ASP A 5 4.87 24.51 -21.35
C ASP A 5 5.32 23.04 -21.24
N PRO A 6 6.41 22.63 -21.92
CA PRO A 6 6.89 21.24 -21.90
C PRO A 6 7.57 20.83 -20.57
N ASP A 7 7.58 21.72 -19.57
CA ASP A 7 8.15 21.49 -18.23
C ASP A 7 7.10 20.93 -17.23
N ASP A 8 5.82 20.89 -17.62
CA ASP A 8 4.71 20.33 -16.82
C ASP A 8 4.52 18.82 -17.04
N ALA A 9 5.49 18.16 -17.68
CA ALA A 9 5.59 16.71 -17.69
C ALA A 9 6.19 16.25 -16.36
N VAL A 10 5.46 16.47 -15.27
CA VAL A 10 5.75 15.79 -14.01
C VAL A 10 5.79 14.30 -14.34
N ASP A 11 6.94 13.67 -14.11
CA ASP A 11 7.11 12.24 -14.35
C ASP A 11 6.14 11.50 -13.43
N ILE A 12 4.97 11.13 -13.96
CA ILE A 12 3.87 10.46 -13.24
C ILE A 12 4.41 9.20 -12.53
N GLY A 13 5.47 8.59 -13.06
CA GLY A 13 6.16 7.48 -12.40
C GLY A 13 6.89 7.89 -11.11
N ALA A 14 7.53 9.06 -11.09
CA ALA A 14 8.26 9.56 -9.93
C ALA A 14 7.31 9.96 -8.77
N GLU A 15 6.17 10.57 -9.07
CA GLU A 15 5.14 10.90 -8.06
C GLU A 15 4.56 9.62 -7.44
N SER A 16 4.19 8.64 -8.26
CA SER A 16 3.64 7.36 -7.77
C SER A 16 4.62 6.59 -6.87
N VAL A 17 5.92 6.63 -7.18
CA VAL A 17 6.97 6.03 -6.36
C VAL A 17 7.12 6.78 -5.03
N LEU A 18 7.09 8.12 -5.06
CA LEU A 18 7.20 8.93 -3.85
C LEU A 18 6.00 8.72 -2.92
N GLU A 19 4.78 8.72 -3.46
CA GLU A 19 3.54 8.47 -2.70
C GLU A 19 3.57 7.07 -2.05
N SER A 20 3.96 6.06 -2.82
CA SER A 20 4.09 4.68 -2.31
C SER A 20 5.09 4.61 -1.15
N ARG A 21 6.23 5.30 -1.27
CA ARG A 21 7.23 5.39 -0.21
C ARG A 21 6.70 6.12 1.02
N GLN A 22 5.94 7.20 0.85
CA GLN A 22 5.34 7.95 1.95
C GLN A 22 4.33 7.08 2.72
N LEU A 23 3.46 6.35 2.02
CA LEU A 23 2.54 5.39 2.62
C LEU A 23 3.30 4.30 3.38
N TRP A 24 4.34 3.72 2.78
CA TRP A 24 5.17 2.71 3.42
C TRP A 24 5.79 3.20 4.74
N MET A 25 6.26 4.45 4.78
CA MET A 25 6.79 5.04 6.01
C MET A 25 5.68 5.30 7.04
N ALA A 26 4.54 5.83 6.62
CA ALA A 26 3.47 6.29 7.49
C ALA A 26 2.70 5.16 8.20
N ILE A 27 2.40 4.06 7.51
CA ILE A 27 1.51 3.01 8.04
C ILE A 27 2.33 2.04 8.91
N PRO A 28 2.17 1.97 10.24
CA PRO A 28 2.94 1.06 11.08
C PRO A 28 2.51 -0.41 10.93
N VAL A 29 3.35 -1.32 11.44
CA VAL A 29 2.96 -2.73 11.66
C VAL A 29 1.84 -2.76 12.72
N GLY A 30 0.84 -3.62 12.52
CA GLY A 30 -0.39 -3.69 13.32
C GLY A 30 -1.53 -2.80 12.82
N SER A 31 -1.28 -1.90 11.85
CA SER A 31 -2.33 -1.15 11.17
C SER A 31 -3.18 -2.02 10.25
N LEU A 32 -4.41 -1.59 10.01
CA LEU A 32 -5.32 -2.23 9.07
C LEU A 32 -5.34 -1.45 7.77
N VAL A 33 -5.11 -2.11 6.64
CA VAL A 33 -5.10 -1.50 5.30
C VAL A 33 -6.20 -2.07 4.42
N GLN A 34 -6.71 -1.26 3.51
CA GLN A 34 -7.78 -1.63 2.57
C GLN A 34 -7.31 -1.42 1.13
N LEU A 35 -7.62 -2.38 0.26
CA LEU A 35 -7.31 -2.31 -1.17
C LEU A 35 -8.48 -1.71 -1.96
N GLU A 36 -8.14 -0.95 -3.00
CA GLU A 36 -9.10 -0.41 -3.96
C GLU A 36 -9.70 -1.49 -4.87
N ALA A 37 -8.89 -2.49 -5.24
CA ALA A 37 -9.24 -3.56 -6.16
C ALA A 37 -8.87 -4.94 -5.62
N ASP A 38 -9.51 -5.98 -6.17
CA ASP A 38 -9.18 -7.37 -5.86
C ASP A 38 -7.75 -7.65 -6.37
N LEU A 39 -6.91 -8.28 -5.55
CA LEU A 39 -5.56 -8.67 -5.94
C LEU A 39 -5.56 -10.13 -6.42
N PHE A 40 -4.90 -10.41 -7.53
CA PHE A 40 -4.85 -11.73 -8.15
C PHE A 40 -3.41 -12.21 -8.36
N ALA A 41 -3.20 -13.52 -8.16
CA ALA A 41 -2.04 -14.27 -8.62
C ALA A 41 -2.46 -15.14 -9.82
N GLY A 42 -2.20 -14.67 -11.03
CA GLY A 42 -2.75 -15.28 -12.24
C GLY A 42 -4.28 -15.19 -12.25
N THR A 43 -4.97 -16.34 -12.30
CA THR A 43 -6.44 -16.41 -12.25
C THR A 43 -7.02 -16.54 -10.84
N HIS A 44 -6.16 -16.66 -9.82
CA HIS A 44 -6.60 -16.87 -8.44
C HIS A 44 -6.62 -15.55 -7.68
N LYS A 45 -7.76 -15.20 -7.11
CA LYS A 45 -7.85 -14.06 -6.21
C LYS A 45 -7.13 -14.37 -4.90
N ILE A 46 -6.26 -13.47 -4.47
CA ILE A 46 -5.46 -13.60 -3.24
C ILE A 46 -5.83 -12.57 -2.16
N LEU A 47 -6.33 -11.39 -2.53
CA LEU A 47 -6.93 -10.42 -1.61
C LEU A 47 -8.21 -9.86 -2.22
N SER A 48 -9.23 -9.64 -1.40
CA SER A 48 -10.48 -9.01 -1.80
C SER A 48 -10.45 -7.51 -1.49
N ARG A 49 -10.90 -6.70 -2.44
CA ARG A 49 -11.14 -5.27 -2.26
C ARG A 49 -12.10 -5.01 -1.11
N GLY A 50 -11.95 -3.85 -0.48
CA GLY A 50 -12.88 -3.41 0.56
C GLY A 50 -12.74 -4.15 1.90
N ARG A 51 -11.87 -5.16 2.02
CA ARG A 51 -11.52 -5.78 3.29
C ARG A 51 -10.35 -5.07 3.96
N LEU A 52 -10.35 -5.11 5.29
CA LEU A 52 -9.24 -4.65 6.11
C LEU A 52 -8.27 -5.82 6.36
N TYR A 53 -6.99 -5.57 6.09
CA TYR A 53 -5.89 -6.50 6.26
C TYR A 53 -4.90 -5.93 7.27
N GLU A 54 -4.53 -6.71 8.28
CA GLU A 54 -3.50 -6.30 9.22
C GLU A 54 -2.12 -6.36 8.57
N VAL A 55 -1.35 -5.29 8.72
CA VAL A 55 0.06 -5.23 8.34
C VAL A 55 0.86 -6.01 9.37
N LEU A 56 1.33 -7.18 9.00
CA LEU A 56 2.08 -8.08 9.88
C LEU A 56 3.58 -7.79 9.89
N ALA A 57 4.09 -7.28 8.78
CA ALA A 57 5.47 -6.85 8.64
C ALA A 57 5.63 -5.82 7.51
N LYS A 58 6.82 -5.20 7.45
CA LYS A 58 7.28 -4.40 6.32
C LYS A 58 8.54 -5.03 5.75
N THR A 59 8.65 -5.05 4.43
CA THR A 59 9.89 -5.44 3.73
C THR A 59 10.42 -4.25 2.93
N ASP A 60 11.74 -4.17 2.81
CA ASP A 60 12.44 -3.22 1.96
C ASP A 60 13.46 -4.02 1.12
N ARG A 61 13.05 -4.35 -0.11
CA ARG A 61 13.94 -4.93 -1.12
C ARG A 61 14.34 -3.84 -2.09
N SER A 62 15.20 -2.93 -1.65
CA SER A 62 15.68 -1.82 -2.46
C SER A 62 16.35 -2.27 -3.78
N PRO A 63 16.18 -1.50 -4.87
CA PRO A 63 15.39 -0.27 -4.99
C PRO A 63 13.91 -0.55 -5.33
N GLY A 64 12.99 0.21 -4.71
CA GLY A 64 11.56 0.20 -5.04
C GLY A 64 10.73 -0.96 -4.48
N GLY A 65 11.34 -1.96 -3.84
CA GLY A 65 10.65 -3.12 -3.27
C GLY A 65 10.14 -2.92 -1.85
N GLN A 66 9.60 -1.73 -1.53
CA GLN A 66 8.97 -1.46 -0.24
C GLN A 66 7.57 -2.05 -0.22
N MET A 67 7.37 -3.12 0.55
CA MET A 67 6.10 -3.85 0.60
C MET A 67 5.61 -3.98 2.04
N PHE A 68 4.30 -4.14 2.18
CA PHE A 68 3.68 -4.64 3.39
C PHE A 68 3.49 -6.14 3.29
N VAL A 69 3.54 -6.85 4.41
CA VAL A 69 3.16 -8.25 4.48
C VAL A 69 1.81 -8.34 5.19
N VAL A 70 0.82 -8.93 4.51
CA VAL A 70 -0.52 -9.17 5.06
C VAL A 70 -0.86 -10.65 4.93
N GLN A 71 -1.84 -11.14 5.70
CA GLN A 71 -2.34 -12.51 5.52
C GLN A 71 -3.63 -12.52 4.68
N SER A 72 -3.65 -13.35 3.64
CA SER A 72 -4.86 -13.59 2.84
C SER A 72 -5.96 -14.24 3.68
N GLU A 73 -7.18 -13.72 3.57
CA GLU A 73 -8.36 -14.35 4.16
C GLU A 73 -8.80 -15.59 3.38
N LEU A 74 -8.40 -15.68 2.10
CA LEU A 74 -8.80 -16.74 1.18
C LEU A 74 -7.85 -17.94 1.28
N THR A 75 -6.54 -17.68 1.21
CA THR A 75 -5.52 -18.75 1.17
C THR A 75 -4.81 -18.98 2.50
N ARG A 76 -4.95 -18.06 3.46
CA ARG A 76 -4.18 -18.01 4.73
C ARG A 76 -2.67 -17.80 4.55
N GLU A 77 -2.22 -17.54 3.33
CA GLU A 77 -0.82 -17.28 3.02
C GLU A 77 -0.44 -15.83 3.29
N LEU A 78 0.86 -15.58 3.47
CA LEU A 78 1.41 -14.24 3.58
C LEU A 78 1.66 -13.66 2.20
N ILE A 79 1.14 -12.46 1.95
CA ILE A 79 1.18 -11.77 0.67
C ILE A 79 1.96 -10.47 0.83
N GLU A 80 2.93 -10.23 -0.07
CA GLU A 80 3.58 -8.92 -0.22
C GLU A 80 2.65 -7.98 -0.99
N LEU A 81 2.25 -6.88 -0.34
CA LEU A 81 1.32 -5.88 -0.83
C LEU A 81 2.06 -4.57 -1.08
N HIS A 82 2.00 -4.09 -2.33
CA HIS A 82 2.59 -2.81 -2.70
C HIS A 82 1.77 -1.64 -2.12
N PRO A 83 2.41 -0.59 -1.53
CA PRO A 83 1.71 0.54 -0.93
C PRO A 83 0.75 1.27 -1.88
N GLY A 84 1.11 1.38 -3.16
CA GLY A 84 0.26 2.02 -4.18
C GLY A 84 -1.06 1.29 -4.48
N LEU A 85 -1.33 0.12 -3.88
CA LEU A 85 -2.61 -0.59 -3.99
C LEU A 85 -3.57 -0.28 -2.83
N ILE A 86 -3.13 0.50 -1.84
CA ILE A 86 -3.88 0.83 -0.64
C ILE A 86 -4.70 2.10 -0.89
N CYS A 87 -6.01 2.04 -0.69
CA CYS A 87 -6.90 3.20 -0.77
C CYS A 87 -7.27 3.80 0.59
N ASN A 88 -7.08 3.06 1.68
CA ASN A 88 -7.40 3.49 3.03
C ASN A 88 -6.60 2.68 4.06
N TYR A 89 -6.32 3.29 5.22
CA TYR A 89 -5.76 2.58 6.35
C TYR A 89 -6.28 3.14 7.68
N LEU A 90 -6.33 2.28 8.67
CA LEU A 90 -6.61 2.61 10.06
C LEU A 90 -5.34 2.32 10.85
N ASP A 91 -4.93 3.28 11.67
CA ASP A 91 -3.90 2.99 12.66
C ASP A 91 -4.35 1.79 13.50
N GLY A 92 -3.42 0.88 13.74
CA GLY A 92 -3.63 -0.23 14.68
C GLY A 92 -4.04 0.32 16.05
N PRO A 93 -4.34 -0.53 17.05
CA PRO A 93 -4.64 -0.05 18.40
C PRO A 93 -3.44 0.75 18.93
N GLY A 94 -3.46 2.06 18.66
CA GLY A 94 -2.45 2.98 19.09
C GLY A 94 -2.45 2.94 20.60
N ILE A 95 -1.26 2.91 21.18
CA ILE A 95 -1.13 3.26 22.58
C ILE A 95 -1.74 4.66 22.69
N VAL A 96 -2.96 4.74 23.22
CA VAL A 96 -3.61 6.00 23.51
C VAL A 96 -2.82 6.60 24.67
N HIS A 97 -1.82 7.41 24.38
CA HIS A 97 -1.24 8.28 25.38
C HIS A 97 -2.30 9.34 25.71
N ARG A 98 -3.10 9.05 26.74
CA ARG A 98 -3.89 10.08 27.43
C ARG A 98 -2.90 10.97 28.18
N VAL A 99 -2.79 12.22 27.75
CA VAL A 99 -2.27 13.34 28.55
C VAL A 99 -3.24 13.71 29.65
#